data_AF-A0A2E3N530-F1
#
_entry.id   AF-A0A2E3N530-F1
#
_cell.length_a   1.000
_cell.length_b   1.000
_cell.length_c   1.000
_cell.angle_alpha   90.00
_cell.angle_beta   90.00
_cell.angle_gamma   90.00
#
_symmetry.space_group_name_H-M   'P 1'
#
loop_
_entity.id
_entity.type
_entity.pdbx_description
1 polymer ?
#
loop_
_entity_poly.entity_id
_entity_poly.type
_entity_poly.pdbx_seq_one_letter_code
_entity_poly.pdbx_strand_id
1 'polypeptide(L)' 'MEFAGLIEQRRERLSELEDRISQPNFYSDQTVAAEVMREHRGLQKLMILWESYQSTARNLEENRELAKGEDEEI' A
#
# COMPACT_ATOMS: atom_id res chain seq x y z
N MET A 1 4.97 9.67 11.70
CA MET A 1 5.55 10.00 10.37
C MET A 1 4.41 10.04 9.39
N GLU A 2 4.18 11.18 8.72
CA GLU A 2 3.02 11.35 7.85
C GLU A 2 3.29 10.78 6.44
N PHE A 3 3.16 9.46 6.30
CA PHE A 3 3.32 8.78 5.02
C PHE A 3 2.06 8.82 4.15
N ALA A 4 0.91 9.19 4.71
CA ALA A 4 -0.38 9.10 4.03
C ALA A 4 -0.40 9.86 2.69
N GLY A 5 0.13 11.09 2.65
CA GLY A 5 0.21 11.87 1.41
C GLY A 5 1.12 11.24 0.34
N LEU A 6 2.20 10.57 0.74
CA LEU A 6 3.06 9.84 -0.19
C LEU A 6 2.37 8.58 -0.70
N ILE A 7 1.64 7.87 0.15
CA ILE A 7 0.89 6.67 -0.25
C ILE A 7 -0.19 7.03 -1.26
N GLU A 8 -0.86 8.17 -1.11
CA GLU A 8 -1.87 8.61 -2.08
C GLU A 8 -1.27 8.84 -3.47
N GLN A 9 -0.14 9.55 -3.56
CA GLN A 9 0.59 9.72 -4.82
C GLN A 9 1.01 8.37 -5.44
N ARG A 10 1.31 7.36 -4.60
CA ARG A 10 1.64 6.00 -5.10
C ARG A 10 0.40 5.22 -5.54
N ARG A 11 -0.77 5.47 -4.97
CA ARG A 11 -2.06 4.91 -5.43
C ARG A 11 -2.45 5.48 -6.78
N GLU A 12 -2.35 6.79 -6.95
CA GLU A 12 -2.55 7.46 -8.24
C GLU A 12 -1.62 6.86 -9.31
N ARG A 13 -0.33 6.76 -9.00
CA ARG A 13 0.64 6.14 -9.90
C ARG A 13 0.29 4.70 -10.24
N LEU A 14 -0.16 3.90 -9.28
CA LEU A 14 -0.57 2.52 -9.54
C LEU A 14 -1.75 2.47 -10.52
N SER A 15 -2.74 3.35 -10.36
CA SER A 15 -3.87 3.48 -11.30
C SER A 15 -3.40 3.85 -12.71
N GLU A 16 -2.47 4.80 -12.86
CA GLU A 16 -1.91 5.15 -14.17
C GLU A 16 -1.23 3.95 -14.86
N LEU A 17 -0.54 3.11 -14.08
CA LEU A 17 0.11 1.91 -14.62
C LEU A 17 -0.94 0.88 -15.04
N GLU A 18 -2.01 0.69 -14.27
CA GLU A 18 -3.12 -0.22 -14.60
C GLU A 18 -3.83 0.22 -15.90
N ASP A 19 -4.09 1.51 -16.05
CA ASP A 19 -4.64 2.10 -17.28
C ASP A 19 -3.73 1.83 -18.47
N ARG A 20 -2.42 2.01 -18.31
CA ARG A 20 -1.43 1.74 -19.36
C ARG A 20 -1.36 0.26 -19.72
N ILE A 21 -1.40 -0.63 -18.73
CA ILE A 21 -1.40 -2.10 -18.93
C ILE A 21 -2.64 -2.54 -19.71
N SER A 22 -3.77 -1.86 -19.52
CA SER A 22 -5.02 -2.16 -20.22
C SER A 22 -5.01 -1.86 -21.73
N GLN A 23 -4.01 -1.10 -22.22
CA GLN A 23 -3.95 -0.70 -23.63
C GLN A 23 -3.70 -1.90 -24.55
N PRO A 24 -4.43 -2.05 -25.68
CA PRO A 24 -4.31 -3.21 -26.57
C PRO A 24 -2.90 -3.45 -27.13
N ASN A 25 -2.10 -2.39 -27.26
CA ASN A 25 -0.73 -2.43 -27.77
C ASN A 25 0.34 -2.44 -26.67
N PHE A 26 -0.04 -2.62 -25.39
CA PHE A 26 0.89 -2.55 -24.27
C PHE A 26 2.10 -3.51 -24.42
N TYR A 27 1.86 -4.72 -24.92
CA TYR A 27 2.89 -5.73 -25.14
C TYR A 27 3.64 -5.62 -26.48
N SER A 28 3.43 -4.53 -27.24
CA SER A 28 4.13 -4.31 -28.52
C SER A 28 5.64 -4.10 -28.35
N ASP A 29 6.06 -3.53 -27.21
CA ASP A 29 7.46 -3.48 -26.78
C ASP A 29 7.61 -4.24 -25.45
N GLN A 30 8.25 -5.41 -25.52
CA GLN A 30 8.41 -6.29 -24.37
C GLN A 30 9.31 -5.70 -23.28
N THR A 31 10.29 -4.86 -23.65
CA THR A 31 11.20 -4.23 -22.68
C THR A 31 10.43 -3.23 -21.83
N VAL A 32 9.67 -2.37 -22.52
CA VAL A 32 8.83 -1.35 -21.88
C VAL A 32 7.73 -2.00 -21.03
N ALA A 33 7.07 -3.04 -21.54
CA ALA A 33 6.06 -3.78 -20.79
C ALA A 33 6.63 -4.41 -19.52
N ALA A 34 7.83 -5.00 -19.59
CA ALA A 34 8.50 -5.60 -18.44
C ALA A 34 8.84 -4.59 -17.35
N GLU A 35 9.27 -3.38 -17.73
CA GLU A 35 9.54 -2.28 -16.79
C GLU A 35 8.27 -1.81 -16.08
N VAL A 36 7.20 -1.57 -16.84
CA VAL A 36 5.89 -1.17 -16.28
C VAL A 36 5.35 -2.22 -15.32
N MET A 37 5.40 -3.50 -15.70
CA MET A 37 4.95 -4.60 -14.84
C MET A 37 5.81 -4.74 -13.58
N ARG A 38 7.11 -4.41 -13.65
CA ARG A 38 7.99 -4.40 -12.47
C ARG A 38 7.60 -3.28 -11.50
N GLU A 39 7.36 -2.07 -12.02
CA GLU A 39 6.89 -0.94 -11.21
C GLU A 39 5.54 -1.25 -10.56
N HIS A 40 4.57 -1.73 -11.34
CA HIS A 40 3.24 -2.12 -10.87
C HIS A 40 3.31 -3.12 -9.71
N ARG A 41 4.08 -4.20 -9.85
CA ARG A 41 4.27 -5.18 -8.75
C ARG A 41 4.91 -4.56 -7.51
N GLY A 42 5.84 -3.62 -7.68
CA GLY A 42 6.46 -2.89 -6.59
C GLY A 42 5.44 -2.06 -5.81
N LEU A 43 4.58 -1.33 -6.52
CA LEU A 43 3.54 -0.50 -5.91
C LEU A 43 2.43 -1.34 -5.27
N GLN A 44 2.01 -2.45 -5.87
CA GLN A 44 1.07 -3.38 -5.24
C GLN A 44 1.63 -3.92 -3.90
N LYS A 45 2.91 -4.31 -3.87
CA LYS A 45 3.56 -4.74 -2.62
C LYS A 45 3.58 -3.62 -1.57
N LEU A 46 3.82 -2.38 -1.99
CA LEU A 46 3.78 -1.22 -1.10
C LEU A 46 2.39 -1.01 -0.50
N MET A 47 1.31 -1.15 -1.28
CA MET A 47 -0.06 -1.01 -0.78
C MET A 47 -0.38 -2.05 0.29
N ILE A 48 -0.01 -3.31 0.06
CA ILE A 48 -0.20 -4.38 1.04
C ILE A 48 0.56 -4.09 2.34
N LEU A 49 1.82 -3.63 2.23
CA LEU A 49 2.61 -3.27 3.40
C LEU A 49 2.00 -2.10 4.19
N TRP A 50 1.45 -1.11 3.48
CA TRP A 50 0.78 0.02 4.09
C TRP A 50 -0.47 -0.39 4.87
N GLU A 51 -1.31 -1.26 4.30
CA GLU A 51 -2.48 -1.80 4.99
C GLU A 51 -2.09 -2.59 6.24
N SER A 52 -1.05 -3.43 6.15
CA SER A 52 -0.51 -4.15 7.29
C SER A 52 -0.01 -3.20 8.38
N TYR A 53 0.74 -2.17 8.02
CA TYR A 53 1.21 -1.14 8.95
C TYR A 53 0.05 -0.45 9.68
N GLN A 54 -0.98 -0.01 8.95
CA GLN A 54 -2.15 0.65 9.54
C GLN A 54 -2.90 -0.28 10.50
N SER A 55 -3.08 -1.54 10.11
CA SER A 55 -3.72 -2.55 10.96
C SER A 55 -2.92 -2.80 12.23
N THR A 56 -1.61 -3.02 12.13
CA THR A 56 -0.74 -3.22 13.31
C THR A 56 -0.72 -1.99 14.22
N ALA A 57 -0.70 -0.78 13.66
CA ALA A 57 -0.74 0.45 14.43
C ALA A 57 -2.06 0.59 15.21
N ARG A 58 -3.19 0.26 14.59
CA ARG A 58 -4.50 0.26 15.26
C ARG A 58 -4.57 -0.78 16.38
N ASN A 59 -4.18 -2.02 16.09
CA ASN A 59 -4.19 -3.10 17.08
C ASN A 59 -3.29 -2.78 18.28
N LEU A 60 -2.14 -2.14 18.04
CA LEU A 60 -1.25 -1.71 19.11
C LEU A 60 -1.91 -0.67 20.02
N GLU A 61 -2.63 0.30 19.44
CA GLU A 61 -3.33 1.31 20.22
C GLU A 61 -4.50 0.71 20.99
N GLU A 62 -5.32 -0.13 20.36
CA GLU A 62 -6.42 -0.86 21.02
C GLU A 62 -5.89 -1.70 22.20
N ASN A 63 -4.79 -2.43 22.01
CA ASN A 63 -4.17 -3.22 23.08
C ASN A 63 -3.63 -2.35 24.23
N ARG A 64 -3.13 -1.15 23.94
CA ARG A 64 -2.67 -0.21 24.97
C ARG A 64 -3.84 0.31 25.80
N GLU A 65 -4.98 0.60 25.18
CA GLU A 65 -6.17 1.03 25.90
C GLU A 65 -6.74 -0.10 26.76
N LEU A 66 -6.78 -1.34 26.26
CA LEU A 66 -7.17 -2.50 27.07
C LEU A 66 -6.27 -2.69 28.28
N ALA A 67 -4.94 -2.63 28.08
CA ALA A 67 -3.97 -2.80 29.18
C ALA A 67 -4.09 -1.70 30.26
N LYS A 68 -4.51 -0.48 29.90
CA LYS A 68 -4.79 0.59 30.88
C LYS A 68 -6.07 0.33 31.67
N GLY A 69 -7.09 -0.26 31.04
CA GLY A 69 -8.37 -0.58 31.68
C GLY A 69 -8.31 -1.79 32.63
N GLU A 70 -7.34 -2.68 32.46
CA GLU A 70 -7.11 -3.84 33.35
C GLU A 70 -6.44 -3.46 34.69
N ASP A 71 -5.80 -2.29 34.79
CA ASP A 71 -5.10 -1.81 36.01
C ASP A 71 -6.04 -1.12 37.04
N GLU A 72 -7.32 -0.92 36.70
CA GLU A 72 -8.31 -0.23 37.56
C GLU A 72 -9.18 -1.20 38.41
N GLU A 73 -9.02 -2.52 38.25
CA GLU A 73 -9.71 -3.56 39.04
C GLU A 73 -8.79 -4.29 40.04
N ILE A 74 -8.09 -3.59 40.95
CA ILE A 74 -7.54 -4.15 42.22
C ILE A 74 -7.62 -3.09 43.33
#